data_AF-A0A964ZF70-F1
#
_entry.id   AF-A0A964ZF70-F1
#
_cell.length_a   1.000
_cell.length_b   1.000
_cell.length_c   1.000
_cell.angle_alpha   90.00
_cell.angle_beta   90.00
_cell.angle_gamma   90.00
#
_symmetry.space_group_name_H-M   'P 1'
#
loop_
_entity.id
_entity.type
_entity.pdbx_description
1 polymer ?
#
loop_
_entity_poly.entity_id
_entity_poly.type
_entity_poly.pdbx_seq_one_letter_code
_entity_poly.pdbx_strand_id
1 'polypeptide(L)' 'AVLWPNAEPPMTRFVARELATSHWFDLTAARRDLGYEPRVSIAEGLERLRKWLKSQSDREPLIHAGGSS' A
#
# COMPACT_ATOMS: atom_id res chain seq x y z
N ALA A 1 -12.79 -11.78 -18.23
CA ALA A 1 -11.54 -11.46 -17.52
C ALA A 1 -11.32 -9.96 -17.63
N VAL A 2 -11.16 -9.27 -16.51
CA VAL A 2 -10.93 -7.82 -16.53
C VAL A 2 -9.46 -7.58 -16.23
N LEU A 3 -8.71 -7.24 -17.29
CA LEU A 3 -7.33 -6.81 -17.24
C LEU A 3 -7.34 -5.29 -17.38
N TRP A 4 -6.90 -4.56 -16.36
CA TRP A 4 -6.53 -3.14 -16.53
C TRP A 4 -5.09 -2.91 -16.09
N PRO A 5 -4.13 -3.01 -17.03
CA PRO A 5 -2.86 -2.35 -16.88
C PRO A 5 -3.12 -0.85 -17.13
N ASN A 6 -2.98 -0.02 -16.09
CA ASN A 6 -2.90 1.46 -16.14
C ASN A 6 -4.18 2.30 -15.94
N ALA A 7 -5.32 1.73 -15.55
CA ALA A 7 -6.45 2.55 -15.07
C ALA A 7 -6.51 2.49 -13.54
N GLU A 8 -6.55 3.65 -12.88
CA GLU A 8 -6.86 3.69 -11.45
C GLU A 8 -8.22 3.00 -11.23
N PRO A 9 -8.31 2.08 -10.25
CA PRO A 9 -9.56 1.40 -9.97
C PRO A 9 -10.64 2.43 -9.63
N PRO A 10 -11.89 2.24 -10.11
CA PRO A 10 -12.95 3.21 -9.86
C PRO A 10 -13.18 3.40 -8.36
N MET A 11 -13.25 4.66 -7.93
CA MET A 11 -13.61 5.00 -6.55
C MET A 11 -15.08 4.64 -6.31
N THR A 12 -15.31 3.53 -5.61
CA THR A 12 -16.66 3.09 -5.24
C THR A 12 -17.00 3.52 -3.83
N ARG A 13 -18.30 3.55 -3.48
CA ARG A 13 -18.75 3.76 -2.10
C ARG A 13 -18.14 2.77 -1.11
N PHE A 14 -17.87 1.54 -1.55
CA PHE A 14 -17.18 0.53 -0.76
C PHE A 14 -15.73 0.95 -0.49
N VAL A 15 -14.94 1.26 -1.53
CA VAL A 15 -13.54 1.71 -1.39
C VAL A 15 -13.43 2.93 -0.49
N ALA A 16 -14.30 3.93 -0.67
CA ALA A 16 -14.32 5.12 0.18
C ALA A 16 -14.56 4.78 1.66
N ARG A 17 -15.46 3.83 1.95
CA ARG A 17 -15.75 3.39 3.32
C ARG A 17 -14.57 2.65 3.95
N GLU A 18 -13.96 1.73 3.21
CA GLU A 18 -12.81 0.94 3.72
C GLU A 18 -11.60 1.83 4.00
N LEU A 19 -11.38 2.87 3.18
CA LEU A 19 -10.27 3.82 3.37
C LEU A 19 -10.55 4.86 4.47
N ALA A 20 -11.82 5.21 4.70
CA ALA A 20 -12.20 6.21 5.69
C ALA A 20 -12.21 5.69 7.13
N THR A 21 -11.95 4.40 7.34
CA THR A 21 -12.05 3.76 8.66
C THR A 21 -10.74 3.07 9.02
N SER A 22 -10.40 3.11 10.31
CA SER A 22 -9.23 2.40 10.82
C SER A 22 -9.56 0.91 10.98
N HIS A 23 -8.71 0.07 10.39
CA HIS A 23 -8.81 -1.38 10.49
C HIS A 23 -7.55 -1.95 11.15
N TRP A 24 -7.73 -2.79 12.16
CA TRP A 24 -6.66 -3.50 12.84
C TRP A 24 -7.00 -4.97 12.96
N PHE A 25 -5.97 -5.82 12.96
CA PHE A 25 -6.10 -7.26 13.14
C PHE A 25 -5.66 -7.65 14.55
N ASP A 26 -6.46 -8.50 15.20
CA ASP A 26 -6.07 -9.16 16.44
C ASP A 26 -5.17 -10.37 16.12
N LEU A 27 -3.94 -10.33 16.63
CA LEU A 27 -2.94 -11.38 16.41
C LEU A 27 -3.01 -12.49 17.45
N THR A 28 -3.96 -12.47 18.38
CA THR A 28 -4.04 -13.44 19.50
C THR A 28 -4.10 -14.89 19.00
N ALA A 29 -4.93 -15.19 18.01
CA ALA A 29 -5.01 -16.54 17.43
C ALA A 29 -3.68 -16.96 16.78
N ALA A 30 -3.09 -16.09 15.97
CA ALA A 30 -1.82 -16.37 15.31
C ALA A 30 -0.67 -16.61 16.32
N ARG A 31 -0.64 -15.84 17.41
CA ARG A 31 0.34 -16.02 18.50
C ARG A 31 0.18 -17.38 19.17
N ARG A 32 -1.05 -17.75 19.51
CA ARG A 32 -1.35 -19.00 20.23
C ARG A 32 -1.08 -20.23 19.36
N ASP A 33 -1.59 -20.23 18.14
CA ASP A 33 -1.66 -21.45 17.32
C ASP A 33 -0.39 -21.67 16.50
N LEU A 34 0.31 -20.59 16.15
CA LEU A 34 1.47 -20.62 15.25
C LEU A 34 2.76 -20.12 15.92
N GLY A 35 2.71 -19.72 17.20
CA GLY A 35 3.84 -19.03 17.85
C GLY A 35 4.23 -17.75 17.13
N TYR A 36 3.29 -17.11 16.42
CA TYR A 36 3.60 -15.99 15.54
C TYR A 36 4.05 -14.77 16.34
N GLU A 37 5.24 -14.26 16.01
CA GLU A 37 5.75 -12.99 16.52
C GLU A 37 6.15 -12.09 15.35
N PRO A 38 5.62 -10.86 15.28
CA PRO A 38 6.04 -9.90 14.26
C PRO A 38 7.53 -9.59 14.40
N ARG A 39 8.31 -9.88 13.36
CA ARG A 39 9.75 -9.55 13.32
C ARG A 39 10.03 -8.06 13.22
N VAL A 40 9.05 -7.29 12.75
CA VAL A 40 9.12 -5.84 12.57
C VAL A 40 7.91 -5.25 13.28
N SER A 41 8.17 -4.30 14.18
CA SER A 41 7.11 -3.58 14.89
C SER A 41 6.38 -2.62 13.94
N ILE A 42 5.16 -2.18 14.30
CA ILE A 42 4.43 -1.18 13.51
C ILE A 42 5.25 0.11 13.34
N ALA A 43 5.86 0.61 14.42
CA ALA A 43 6.66 1.83 14.39
C ALA A 43 7.85 1.70 13.44
N GLU A 44 8.58 0.59 13.51
CA GLU A 44 9.69 0.32 12.61
C GLU A 44 9.24 0.15 11.16
N GLY A 45 8.14 -0.57 10.93
CA GLY A 45 7.55 -0.76 9.60
C GLY A 45 7.18 0.56 8.94
N LEU A 46 6.55 1.46 9.68
CA LEU A 46 6.19 2.80 9.21
C LEU A 46 7.43 3.66 8.90
N GLU A 47 8.48 3.56 9.72
CA GLU A 47 9.73 4.29 9.45
C GLU A 47 10.45 3.77 8.20
N ARG A 48 10.48 2.44 7.98
CA ARG A 48 11.01 1.83 6.75
C ARG A 48 10.21 2.27 5.53
N LEU A 49 8.87 2.28 5.63
CA LEU A 49 7.98 2.73 4.57
C LEU A 49 8.23 4.20 4.22
N ARG A 50 8.36 5.07 5.23
CA ARG A 50 8.66 6.49 5.04
C ARG A 50 9.97 6.70 4.27
N LYS A 51 11.03 5.97 4.62
CA LYS A 51 12.32 6.04 3.91
C LYS A 51 12.20 5.61 2.45
N TRP A 52 11.44 4.53 2.18
CA TRP A 52 11.21 4.05 0.83
C TRP A 52 10.41 5.05 -0.01
N LEU A 53 9.33 5.64 0.53
CA LEU A 53 8.53 6.64 -0.19
C LEU A 53 9.37 7.85 -0.60
N LYS A 54 10.25 8.33 0.29
CA LYS A 54 11.19 9.42 -0.03
C LYS A 54 12.13 9.04 -1.18
N SER A 55 12.66 7.82 -1.19
CA SER A 55 13.56 7.37 -2.26
C SER A 55 12.86 7.11 -3.60
N GLN A 56 11.52 6.96 -3.61
CA GLN A 56 10.72 6.92 -4.84
C GLN A 56 10.41 8.31 -5.37
N SER A 57 10.14 9.30 -4.51
CA SER A 57 9.97 10.70 -4.92
C SER A 57 11.21 11.28 -5.60
N ASP A 58 12.39 10.76 -5.24
CA ASP A 58 13.67 11.11 -5.88
C ASP A 58 13.88 10.37 -7.22
N ARG A 59 13.00 9.40 -7.56
CA ARG A 59 13.01 8.63 -8.82
C ARG A 59 11.83 9.02 -9.71
N GLU A 60 11.87 10.20 -10.32
CA GLU A 60 11.28 10.46 -11.64
C GLU A 60 11.92 11.70 -12.29
N PRO A 61 12.24 11.62 -13.59
CA PRO A 61 11.22 12.07 -14.54
C PRO A 61 11.18 11.19 -15.80
N LEU A 62 10.13 10.38 -16.00
CA LEU A 62 9.91 9.69 -17.27
C LEU A 62 8.42 9.54 -17.60
N ILE A 63 7.76 10.63 -18.03
CA ILE A 63 6.82 10.63 -19.16
C ILE A 63 6.42 12.06 -19.59
N HIS A 64 7.21 12.70 -20.45
CA HIS A 64 6.72 13.66 -21.45
C HIS A 64 7.75 13.77 -22.59
N ALA A 65 7.80 12.77 -23.48
CA ALA A 65 8.50 12.89 -24.76
C ALA A 65 7.77 12.09 -25.85
N GLY A 66 7.30 12.82 -26.88
CA GLY A 66 6.69 12.33 -28.12
C GLY A 66 5.17 12.19 -28.04
N GLY A 67 4.32 12.82 -28.85
CA GLY A 67 4.49 13.43 -30.16
C GLY A 67 3.30 13.00 -31.03
N SER A 68 2.70 13.97 -31.74
CA SER A 68 1.71 13.85 -32.83
C SER A 68 0.39 13.11 -32.55
N SER A 69 -0.69 13.87 -32.31
CA SER A 69 -1.65 14.30 -33.35
C SER A 69 -2.58 15.38 -32.81
#